data_AF-A0A061BCH4-F1
#
_entry.id   AF-A0A061BCH4-F1
#
_cell.length_a   1.000
_cell.length_b   1.000
_cell.length_c   1.000
_cell.angle_alpha   90.00
_cell.angle_beta   90.00
_cell.angle_gamma   90.00
#
_symmetry.space_group_name_H-M   'P 1'
#
loop_
_entity.id
_entity.type
_entity.pdbx_description
1 polymer ?
#
loop_
_entity_poly.entity_id
_entity_poly.type
_entity_poly.pdbx_seq_one_letter_code
_entity_poly.pdbx_strand_id
1 'polypeptide(L)'
;MDLMSGCLPILFPTKSWTNNFDELLHIWFESLILYWRYNLVMSDSPLQLTFGARQRAFLTAAADFNKQRTRITRRVHRTRRYLKIQSKDTKKYRSKEISTEDYDGDDKYYILGLMNVEKDFLYALELRAQADLGTTNVQAKQKLLVTRLKRAFERSESLLKVSQNEKSVTKRIELLVYTELLRAHFSVSTKKWSKAIDAYSIARCALQFLENEGPKENRILYKDIIEENIDEPLKLSIYRDSKVNSADLTEYTKKIVQSKLTSHEIYQKVSSLEGGEQYLKPTDESELVKEIQWRDYTARVKDETTSRLLSRADKIELDSLDAYDTKMALLQDALDNHQSFISRSIQDDEEQDDQILLAYINYTLLLTRAQRDKKLLDHASKKEAWRIVDTIKATIKEAEELPGVYSDDELFANLEFIIKYFDSYKLNLLTETFAQRREYTKALTLATESLQLIESIKFTVSFPNLVTDDEAKELTADTRARQRQLHVLTEVGKTTQTQAVANNINVFPTSHKKLVSFELEQVASKPVLFDLAYNFITNPVAQKQTTRESTPVPGVSAPSEEKKKGLFGFFR
;
A
#
# COMPACT_ATOMS: atom_id res chain seq x y z
N MET A 1 -23.08 33.05 38.29
CA MET A 1 -23.98 33.68 37.31
C MET A 1 -24.10 35.12 37.71
N ASP A 2 -23.55 36.00 36.86
CA ASP A 2 -23.86 37.42 36.67
C ASP A 2 -22.60 38.15 36.21
N LEU A 3 -22.57 38.51 34.93
CA LEU A 3 -22.66 39.91 34.51
C LEU A 3 -22.66 39.98 32.98
N MET A 4 -23.84 40.31 32.46
CA MET A 4 -24.08 40.88 31.14
C MET A 4 -23.32 42.20 30.98
N SER A 5 -22.88 42.47 29.74
CA SER A 5 -23.15 43.70 28.97
C SER A 5 -21.95 44.14 28.11
N GLY A 6 -22.19 44.24 26.80
CA GLY A 6 -21.21 44.74 25.84
C GLY A 6 -21.56 44.52 24.37
N CYS A 7 -22.84 44.49 24.00
CA CYS A 7 -23.24 44.52 22.59
C CYS A 7 -23.19 45.97 22.06
N LEU A 8 -22.32 46.22 21.10
CA LEU A 8 -22.33 47.43 20.27
C LEU A 8 -23.61 47.46 19.41
N PRO A 9 -24.23 48.63 19.20
CA PRO A 9 -25.50 48.74 18.49
C PRO A 9 -25.28 48.66 16.97
N ILE A 10 -25.90 47.67 16.34
CA ILE A 10 -26.07 47.66 14.88
C ILE A 10 -27.26 48.57 14.58
N LEU A 11 -26.97 49.79 14.11
CA LEU A 11 -27.95 50.71 13.55
C LEU A 11 -28.55 50.09 12.28
N PHE A 12 -29.78 49.57 12.37
CA PHE A 12 -30.59 49.23 11.21
C PHE A 12 -31.30 50.50 10.70
N PRO A 13 -31.11 50.92 9.44
CA PRO A 13 -31.94 51.96 8.87
C PRO A 13 -33.30 51.39 8.49
N THR A 14 -34.36 51.95 9.07
CA THR A 14 -35.75 51.72 8.70
C THR A 14 -36.06 52.45 7.39
N LYS A 15 -36.05 51.75 6.25
CA LYS A 15 -36.78 52.17 5.03
C LYS A 15 -36.97 50.98 4.06
N SER A 16 -38.24 50.74 3.72
CA SER A 16 -38.79 49.93 2.62
C SER A 16 -38.12 48.59 2.31
N TRP A 17 -38.76 47.52 2.78
CA TRP A 17 -38.56 46.15 2.31
C TRP A 17 -39.03 45.99 0.86
N THR A 18 -38.14 46.11 -0.10
CA THR A 18 -38.34 45.58 -1.45
C THR A 18 -37.02 45.06 -2.01
N ASN A 19 -36.99 43.74 -2.28
CA ASN A 19 -36.09 43.02 -3.19
C ASN A 19 -34.59 43.29 -3.10
N ASN A 20 -33.91 42.73 -2.09
CA ASN A 20 -32.49 42.38 -2.23
C ASN A 20 -32.03 41.34 -1.19
N PHE A 21 -32.73 40.20 -1.16
CA PHE A 21 -32.33 39.05 -0.36
C PHE A 21 -30.96 38.51 -0.82
N ASP A 22 -30.69 38.54 -2.14
CA ASP A 22 -29.41 38.15 -2.71
C ASP A 22 -28.27 39.10 -2.34
N GLU A 23 -28.53 40.41 -2.26
CA GLU A 23 -27.50 41.40 -1.90
C GLU A 23 -27.13 41.31 -0.42
N LEU A 24 -28.12 41.07 0.46
CA LEU A 24 -27.89 40.79 1.87
C LEU A 24 -27.20 39.45 2.09
N LEU A 25 -27.56 38.41 1.33
CA LEU A 25 -26.85 37.13 1.33
C LEU A 25 -25.42 37.31 0.84
N HIS A 26 -25.17 38.14 -0.18
CA HIS A 26 -23.83 38.38 -0.72
C HIS A 26 -22.97 39.19 0.26
N ILE A 27 -23.53 40.18 0.94
CA ILE A 27 -22.84 40.94 2.00
C ILE A 27 -22.60 40.06 3.23
N TRP A 28 -23.55 39.20 3.59
CA TRP A 28 -23.39 38.25 4.68
C TRP A 28 -22.36 37.17 4.33
N PHE A 29 -22.36 36.66 3.10
CA PHE A 29 -21.33 35.74 2.58
C PHE A 29 -19.97 36.42 2.48
N GLU A 30 -19.87 37.66 2.00
CA GLU A 30 -18.60 38.39 1.95
C GLU A 30 -18.10 38.72 3.36
N SER A 31 -18.99 39.02 4.30
CA SER A 31 -18.64 39.24 5.71
C SER A 31 -18.27 37.94 6.40
N LEU A 32 -18.94 36.83 6.07
CA LEU A 32 -18.61 35.48 6.57
C LEU A 32 -17.33 34.98 5.93
N ILE A 33 -17.05 35.29 4.67
CA ILE A 33 -15.79 35.02 3.97
C ILE A 33 -14.70 35.92 4.52
N LEU A 34 -14.95 37.19 4.82
CA LEU A 34 -13.97 38.07 5.44
C LEU A 34 -13.70 37.65 6.88
N TYR A 35 -14.72 37.28 7.64
CA TYR A 35 -14.61 36.70 8.99
C TYR A 35 -13.89 35.37 8.93
N TRP A 36 -14.23 34.47 8.01
CA TRP A 36 -13.51 33.23 7.75
C TRP A 36 -12.11 33.50 7.21
N ARG A 37 -11.83 34.56 6.45
CA ARG A 37 -10.51 34.86 5.86
C ARG A 37 -9.62 35.66 6.82
N TYR A 38 -10.21 36.29 7.84
CA TYR A 38 -9.52 36.89 8.99
C TYR A 38 -9.32 35.86 10.13
N ASN A 39 -10.31 35.00 10.36
CA ASN A 39 -10.33 33.94 11.37
C ASN A 39 -10.09 32.55 10.77
N LEU A 40 -9.50 32.45 9.56
CA LEU A 40 -9.13 31.17 8.95
C LEU A 40 -7.96 30.66 9.77
N VAL A 41 -8.30 29.95 10.83
CA VAL A 41 -7.44 29.06 11.57
C VAL A 41 -6.21 29.80 12.11
N MET A 42 -6.40 30.53 13.22
CA MET A 42 -5.33 30.62 14.22
C MET A 42 -5.19 29.20 14.80
N SER A 43 -4.63 28.27 14.01
CA SER A 43 -4.09 27.06 14.57
C SER A 43 -2.91 27.49 15.43
N ASP A 44 -2.94 27.16 16.70
CA ASP A 44 -1.85 27.47 17.63
C ASP A 44 -0.58 26.65 17.36
N SER A 45 -0.65 25.69 16.42
CA SER A 45 0.44 24.82 15.98
C SER A 45 1.44 25.55 15.04
N PRO A 46 2.74 25.63 15.42
CA PRO A 46 3.82 26.15 14.58
C PRO A 46 3.94 25.45 13.23
N LEU A 47 3.81 24.12 13.18
CA LEU A 47 3.98 23.36 11.94
C LEU A 47 2.80 23.56 10.99
N GLN A 48 1.57 23.70 11.52
CA GLN A 48 0.40 24.00 10.71
C GLN A 48 0.44 25.41 10.10
N LEU A 49 0.95 26.40 10.85
CA LEU A 49 1.13 27.77 10.35
C LEU A 49 2.23 27.90 9.29
N THR A 50 3.18 26.96 9.25
CA THR A 50 4.31 26.96 8.33
C THR A 50 4.11 25.92 7.23
N PHE A 51 4.55 24.68 7.43
CA PHE A 51 4.46 23.59 6.44
C PHE A 51 3.01 23.30 6.02
N GLY A 52 2.07 23.24 6.96
CA GLY A 52 0.66 23.02 6.64
C GLY A 52 0.07 24.15 5.77
N ALA A 53 0.47 25.40 6.02
CA ALA A 53 0.06 26.54 5.20
C ALA A 53 0.70 26.52 3.79
N ARG A 54 1.87 25.90 3.62
CA ARG A 54 2.50 25.70 2.31
C ARG A 54 1.83 24.59 1.51
N GLN A 55 1.54 23.45 2.14
CA GLN A 55 0.84 22.33 1.52
C GLN A 55 -0.54 22.75 1.02
N ARG A 56 -1.32 23.48 1.85
CA ARG A 56 -2.61 24.06 1.44
C ARG A 56 -2.50 25.05 0.28
N ALA A 57 -1.35 25.68 0.11
CA ALA A 57 -1.10 26.65 -0.96
C ALA A 57 -0.51 26.02 -2.23
N PHE A 58 -0.20 24.71 -2.22
CA PHE A 58 0.35 23.94 -3.35
C PHE A 58 1.49 24.67 -4.08
N LEU A 59 2.53 25.04 -3.33
CA LEU A 59 3.65 25.83 -3.84
C LEU A 59 4.60 24.97 -4.66
N THR A 60 4.61 25.14 -5.98
CA THR A 60 5.50 24.39 -6.89
C THR A 60 6.50 25.31 -7.60
N ALA A 61 6.04 26.45 -8.12
CA ALA A 61 6.87 27.37 -8.89
C ALA A 61 7.46 28.51 -8.04
N ALA A 62 8.59 29.08 -8.50
CA ALA A 62 9.21 30.25 -7.88
C ALA A 62 8.25 31.44 -7.71
N ALA A 63 7.33 31.64 -8.66
CA ALA A 63 6.32 32.69 -8.60
C ALA A 63 5.34 32.49 -7.42
N ASP A 64 5.00 31.24 -7.09
CA ASP A 64 4.06 30.94 -6.03
C ASP A 64 4.70 31.13 -4.65
N PHE A 65 5.97 30.75 -4.49
CA PHE A 65 6.75 31.10 -3.30
C PHE A 65 6.83 32.62 -3.11
N ASN A 66 7.01 33.40 -4.17
CA ASN A 66 7.03 34.86 -4.08
C ASN A 66 5.66 35.43 -3.66
N LYS A 67 4.56 34.93 -4.23
CA LYS A 67 3.19 35.34 -3.83
C LYS A 67 2.96 35.04 -2.35
N GLN A 68 3.33 33.85 -1.88
CA GLN A 68 3.14 33.46 -0.49
C GLN A 68 4.02 34.29 0.45
N ARG A 69 5.29 34.51 0.11
CA ARG A 69 6.19 35.40 0.85
C ARG A 69 5.63 36.82 0.94
N THR A 70 5.03 37.33 -0.14
CA THR A 70 4.38 38.65 -0.15
C THR A 70 3.18 38.69 0.79
N ARG A 71 2.34 37.64 0.82
CA ARG A 71 1.22 37.52 1.77
C ARG A 71 1.71 37.54 3.22
N ILE A 72 2.74 36.73 3.54
CA ILE A 72 3.32 36.70 4.89
C ILE A 72 3.94 38.04 5.25
N THR A 73 4.62 38.71 4.31
CA THR A 73 5.19 40.05 4.54
C THR A 73 4.11 41.08 4.89
N ARG A 74 2.96 41.05 4.19
CA ARG A 74 1.81 41.89 4.53
C ARG A 74 1.24 41.54 5.90
N ARG A 75 1.16 40.26 6.27
CA ARG A 75 0.70 39.79 7.59
C ARG A 75 1.66 40.24 8.70
N VAL A 76 2.97 40.17 8.49
CA VAL A 76 4.00 40.72 9.39
C VAL A 76 3.81 42.23 9.58
N HIS A 77 3.52 42.98 8.51
CA HIS A 77 3.29 44.42 8.62
C HIS A 77 2.02 44.74 9.43
N ARG A 78 0.92 44.02 9.16
CA ARG A 78 -0.34 44.18 9.89
C ARG A 78 -0.21 43.83 11.38
N THR A 79 0.46 42.73 11.71
CA THR A 79 0.71 42.33 13.10
C THR A 79 1.60 43.34 13.83
N ARG A 80 2.62 43.90 13.16
CA ARG A 80 3.40 45.01 13.73
C ARG A 80 2.58 46.28 13.96
N ARG A 81 1.61 46.61 13.09
CA ARG A 81 0.66 47.71 13.32
C ARG A 81 -0.20 47.45 14.54
N TYR A 82 -0.75 46.24 14.64
CA TYR A 82 -1.61 45.83 15.74
C TYR A 82 -0.89 45.91 17.08
N LEU A 83 0.32 45.37 17.15
CA LEU A 83 1.18 45.40 18.35
C LEU A 83 1.84 46.77 18.59
N LYS A 84 1.64 47.74 17.69
CA LYS A 84 2.22 49.10 17.76
C LYS A 84 3.76 49.13 17.84
N ILE A 85 4.45 48.14 17.27
CA ILE A 85 5.92 48.00 17.26
C ILE A 85 6.57 48.79 16.09
N GLN A 86 5.78 49.57 15.34
CA GLN A 86 6.29 50.27 14.17
C GLN A 86 7.19 51.45 14.55
N SER A 87 8.46 51.40 14.13
CA SER A 87 9.31 52.58 14.18
C SER A 87 8.87 53.57 13.09
N LYS A 88 8.48 54.78 13.49
CA LYS A 88 8.21 55.90 12.57
C LYS A 88 9.48 56.70 12.24
N ASP A 89 10.51 56.57 13.07
CA ASP A 89 11.78 57.26 12.86
C ASP A 89 12.64 56.50 11.84
N THR A 90 12.76 57.07 10.64
CA THR A 90 13.56 56.54 9.54
C THR A 90 15.05 56.86 9.66
N LYS A 91 15.42 57.89 10.43
CA LYS A 91 16.83 58.32 10.59
C LYS A 91 17.56 57.47 11.63
N LYS A 92 16.87 57.05 12.70
CA LYS A 92 17.40 56.16 13.75
C LYS A 92 16.61 54.87 13.87
N TYR A 93 16.42 54.18 12.74
CA TYR A 93 15.68 52.92 12.74
C TYR A 93 16.37 51.87 13.62
N ARG A 94 15.68 51.43 14.68
CA ARG A 94 16.04 50.26 15.49
C ARG A 94 14.88 49.28 15.48
N SER A 95 15.16 48.01 15.19
CA SER A 95 14.14 46.96 15.33
C SER A 95 13.95 46.63 16.81
N LYS A 96 12.72 46.73 17.32
CA LYS A 96 12.38 46.18 18.63
C LYS A 96 12.53 44.65 18.56
N GLU A 97 13.38 44.10 19.42
CA GLU A 97 13.49 42.66 19.64
C GLU A 97 12.36 42.21 20.58
N ILE A 98 11.89 40.98 20.40
CA ILE A 98 10.79 40.41 21.19
C ILE A 98 11.38 39.90 22.50
N SER A 99 10.89 40.38 23.64
CA SER A 99 11.28 39.85 24.96
C SER A 99 10.45 38.62 25.35
N THR A 100 10.89 37.89 26.38
CA THR A 100 10.14 36.78 26.99
C THR A 100 8.80 37.25 27.55
N GLU A 101 8.78 38.43 28.19
CA GLU A 101 7.56 39.04 28.73
C GLU A 101 6.55 39.40 27.62
N ASP A 102 7.04 39.93 26.49
CA ASP A 102 6.19 40.23 25.32
C ASP A 102 5.56 38.94 24.76
N TYR A 103 6.28 37.82 24.80
CA TYR A 103 5.81 36.51 24.33
C TYR A 103 4.70 35.95 25.22
N ASP A 104 4.89 35.98 26.53
CA ASP A 104 3.93 35.46 27.51
C ASP A 104 2.64 36.30 27.58
N GLY A 105 2.70 37.57 27.13
CA GLY A 105 1.58 38.51 27.15
C GLY A 105 0.56 38.35 26.01
N ASP A 106 0.99 38.27 24.75
CA ASP A 106 0.10 38.14 23.58
C ASP A 106 0.70 37.16 22.54
N ASP A 107 -0.06 36.13 22.17
CA ASP A 107 0.28 35.11 21.17
C ASP A 107 0.68 35.72 19.81
N LYS A 108 0.26 36.96 19.51
CA LYS A 108 0.64 37.64 18.27
C LYS A 108 2.14 37.93 18.19
N TYR A 109 2.84 38.06 19.32
CA TYR A 109 4.31 38.18 19.32
C TYR A 109 4.97 36.88 18.84
N TYR A 110 4.46 35.75 19.31
CA TYR A 110 4.85 34.43 18.81
C TYR A 110 4.62 34.31 17.29
N ILE A 111 3.41 34.62 16.81
CA ILE A 111 3.07 34.55 15.38
C ILE A 111 3.96 35.50 14.57
N LEU A 112 4.23 36.71 15.07
CA LEU A 112 5.14 37.66 14.43
C LEU A 112 6.56 37.09 14.32
N GLY A 113 7.07 36.44 15.37
CA GLY A 113 8.36 35.76 15.37
C GLY A 113 8.42 34.67 14.30
N LEU A 114 7.45 33.74 14.34
CA LEU A 114 7.37 32.62 13.40
C LEU A 114 7.23 33.10 11.94
N MET A 115 6.38 34.07 11.66
CA MET A 115 6.22 34.62 10.31
C MET A 115 7.48 35.32 9.79
N ASN A 116 8.31 35.91 10.67
CA ASN A 116 9.58 36.50 10.26
C ASN A 116 10.64 35.46 9.89
N VAL A 117 10.58 34.27 10.51
CA VAL A 117 11.40 33.11 10.13
C VAL A 117 10.89 32.56 8.79
N GLU A 118 9.58 32.28 8.72
CA GLU A 118 8.93 31.70 7.55
C GLU A 118 9.12 32.54 6.28
N LYS A 119 9.03 33.86 6.39
CA LYS A 119 9.27 34.78 5.27
C LYS A 119 10.68 34.64 4.70
N ASP A 120 11.70 34.53 5.55
CA ASP A 120 13.08 34.38 5.10
C ASP A 120 13.32 32.97 4.51
N PHE A 121 12.66 31.94 5.07
CA PHE A 121 12.71 30.59 4.53
C PHE A 121 12.03 30.46 3.16
N LEU A 122 10.82 31.00 2.98
CA LEU A 122 10.14 31.06 1.69
C LEU A 122 10.97 31.79 0.62
N TYR A 123 11.74 32.80 1.02
CA TYR A 123 12.66 33.45 0.09
C TYR A 123 13.81 32.51 -0.31
N ALA A 124 14.34 31.72 0.63
CA ALA A 124 15.33 30.71 0.28
C ALA A 124 14.76 29.66 -0.69
N LEU A 125 13.53 29.22 -0.49
CA LEU A 125 12.84 28.27 -1.39
C LEU A 125 12.57 28.89 -2.78
N GLU A 126 12.15 30.15 -2.85
CA GLU A 126 12.01 30.88 -4.12
C GLU A 126 13.34 30.91 -4.89
N LEU A 127 14.45 31.21 -4.19
CA LEU A 127 15.79 31.24 -4.80
C LEU A 127 16.24 29.84 -5.24
N ARG A 128 15.87 28.80 -4.49
CA ARG A 128 16.15 27.40 -4.84
C ARG A 128 15.44 27.04 -6.14
N ALA A 129 14.13 27.25 -6.20
CA ALA A 129 13.33 26.98 -7.41
C ALA A 129 13.85 27.77 -8.62
N GLN A 130 14.31 29.00 -8.44
CA GLN A 130 14.95 29.77 -9.53
C GLN A 130 16.31 29.23 -9.97
N ALA A 131 17.10 28.69 -9.03
CA ALA A 131 18.40 28.10 -9.31
C ALA A 131 18.24 26.77 -10.06
N ASP A 132 17.23 25.97 -9.72
CA ASP A 132 16.92 24.70 -10.37
C ASP A 132 16.48 24.91 -11.83
N LEU A 133 15.82 26.03 -12.14
CA LEU A 133 15.47 26.45 -13.51
C LEU A 133 16.66 26.95 -14.35
N GLY A 134 17.89 26.96 -13.82
CA GLY A 134 19.09 27.35 -14.58
C GLY A 134 19.13 28.82 -15.03
N THR A 135 18.37 29.70 -14.39
CA THR A 135 18.34 31.14 -14.74
C THR A 135 19.69 31.84 -14.54
N THR A 136 19.91 32.97 -15.23
CA THR A 136 21.14 33.77 -15.11
C THR A 136 21.50 34.09 -13.65
N ASN A 137 22.81 34.12 -13.34
CA ASN A 137 23.37 34.36 -12.00
C ASN A 137 23.14 33.27 -10.93
N VAL A 138 23.16 31.98 -11.31
CA VAL A 138 22.99 30.83 -10.39
C VAL A 138 23.88 30.94 -9.13
N GLN A 139 25.17 31.23 -9.27
CA GLN A 139 26.10 31.30 -8.13
C GLN A 139 25.74 32.41 -7.14
N ALA A 140 25.33 33.59 -7.62
CA ALA A 140 24.91 34.69 -6.75
C ALA A 140 23.61 34.35 -6.02
N LYS A 141 22.67 33.68 -6.70
CA LYS A 141 21.42 33.19 -6.10
C LYS A 141 21.68 32.11 -5.04
N GLN A 142 22.61 31.19 -5.27
CA GLN A 142 23.02 30.18 -4.29
C GLN A 142 23.64 30.83 -3.03
N LYS A 143 24.52 31.82 -3.19
CA LYS A 143 25.08 32.58 -2.05
C LYS A 143 23.97 33.30 -1.27
N LEU A 144 23.03 33.92 -1.97
CA LEU A 144 21.89 34.58 -1.34
C LEU A 144 20.97 33.58 -0.62
N LEU A 145 20.71 32.41 -1.22
CA LEU A 145 19.94 31.31 -0.62
C LEU A 145 20.55 30.92 0.73
N VAL A 146 21.86 30.66 0.78
CA VAL A 146 22.56 30.29 2.02
C VAL A 146 22.45 31.41 3.06
N THR A 147 22.55 32.67 2.64
CA THR A 147 22.41 33.84 3.52
C THR A 147 20.99 33.94 4.10
N ARG A 148 19.95 33.65 3.30
CA ARG A 148 18.56 33.66 3.75
C ARG A 148 18.24 32.50 4.69
N LEU A 149 18.75 31.30 4.41
CA LEU A 149 18.63 30.15 5.33
C LEU A 149 19.33 30.41 6.66
N LYS A 150 20.56 30.95 6.64
CA LYS A 150 21.28 31.32 7.86
C LYS A 150 20.46 32.29 8.72
N ARG A 151 19.90 33.33 8.10
CA ARG A 151 19.06 34.32 8.77
C ARG A 151 17.75 33.73 9.30
N ALA A 152 17.13 32.80 8.58
CA ALA A 152 15.94 32.10 9.06
C ALA A 152 16.28 31.25 10.29
N PHE A 153 17.39 30.51 10.25
CA PHE A 153 17.90 29.73 11.37
C PHE A 153 18.21 30.60 12.59
N GLU A 154 19.01 31.67 12.46
CA GLU A 154 19.33 32.58 13.58
C GLU A 154 18.08 33.19 14.23
N ARG A 155 17.08 33.56 13.42
CA ARG A 155 15.80 34.08 13.94
C ARG A 155 15.00 33.03 14.68
N SER A 156 15.06 31.78 14.22
CA SER A 156 14.40 30.65 14.86
C SER A 156 15.03 30.33 16.21
N GLU A 157 16.37 30.40 16.32
CA GLU A 157 17.07 30.28 17.61
C GLU A 157 16.70 31.41 18.57
N SER A 158 16.62 32.65 18.09
CA SER A 158 16.13 33.77 18.92
C SER A 158 14.68 33.54 19.38
N LEU A 159 13.81 32.98 18.53
CA LEU A 159 12.45 32.63 18.91
C LEU A 159 12.41 31.51 19.96
N LEU A 160 13.30 30.52 19.87
CA LEU A 160 13.42 29.46 20.87
C LEU A 160 13.87 29.98 22.24
N LYS A 161 14.80 30.94 22.26
CA LYS A 161 15.25 31.60 23.51
C LYS A 161 14.11 32.35 24.19
N VAL A 162 13.24 32.98 23.41
CA VAL A 162 12.08 33.71 23.92
C VAL A 162 10.97 32.78 24.39
N SER A 163 10.79 31.61 23.77
CA SER A 163 9.69 30.67 24.03
C SER A 163 9.99 29.58 25.08
N GLN A 164 10.96 29.80 25.98
CA GLN A 164 11.33 28.81 27.00
C GLN A 164 10.19 28.49 27.98
N ASN A 165 9.35 29.47 28.28
CA ASN A 165 8.23 29.36 29.23
C ASN A 165 6.92 28.87 28.59
N GLU A 166 6.96 28.38 27.35
CA GLU A 166 5.75 27.96 26.63
C GLU A 166 5.03 26.83 27.39
N LYS A 167 3.73 27.03 27.62
CA LYS A 167 2.89 26.15 28.46
C LYS A 167 2.59 24.83 27.77
N SER A 168 2.40 24.86 26.44
CA SER A 168 2.11 23.67 25.66
C SER A 168 3.38 22.94 25.25
N VAL A 169 3.57 21.73 25.78
CA VAL A 169 4.71 20.86 25.45
C VAL A 169 4.73 20.53 23.96
N THR A 170 3.57 20.23 23.37
CA THR A 170 3.43 19.95 21.93
C THR A 170 3.89 21.14 21.09
N LYS A 171 3.41 22.36 21.40
CA LYS A 171 3.79 23.59 20.69
C LYS A 171 5.30 23.86 20.79
N ARG A 172 5.89 23.58 21.95
CA ARG A 172 7.34 23.70 22.16
C ARG A 172 8.11 22.67 21.33
N ILE A 173 7.69 21.40 21.32
CA ILE A 173 8.33 20.35 20.49
C ILE A 173 8.22 20.72 19.00
N GLU A 174 7.06 21.16 18.54
CA GLU A 174 6.88 21.60 17.15
C GLU A 174 7.79 22.78 16.76
N LEU A 175 8.00 23.74 17.66
CA LEU A 175 8.96 24.83 17.44
C LEU A 175 10.38 24.32 17.31
N LEU A 176 10.79 23.42 18.21
CA LEU A 176 12.11 22.81 18.18
C LEU A 176 12.33 21.97 16.90
N VAL A 177 11.31 21.23 16.47
CA VAL A 177 11.35 20.50 15.20
C VAL A 177 11.51 21.47 14.03
N TYR A 178 10.72 22.54 13.98
CA TYR A 178 10.81 23.54 12.93
C TYR A 178 12.21 24.19 12.86
N THR A 179 12.83 24.47 14.01
CA THR A 179 14.19 25.02 14.05
C THR A 179 15.25 24.03 13.59
N GLU A 180 15.12 22.75 13.96
CA GLU A 180 16.04 21.70 13.50
C GLU A 180 15.90 21.44 12.00
N LEU A 181 14.69 21.52 11.43
CA LEU A 181 14.49 21.47 9.98
C LEU A 181 15.21 22.63 9.26
N LEU A 182 15.13 23.85 9.80
CA LEU A 182 15.86 25.00 9.23
C LEU A 182 17.38 24.81 9.33
N ARG A 183 17.86 24.27 10.45
CA ARG A 183 19.28 23.92 10.65
C ARG A 183 19.73 22.86 9.64
N ALA A 184 18.90 21.86 9.39
CA ALA A 184 19.16 20.81 8.43
C ALA A 184 19.24 21.36 7.00
N HIS A 185 18.24 22.16 6.57
CA HIS A 185 18.26 22.83 5.26
C HIS A 185 19.49 23.74 5.07
N PHE A 186 19.89 24.47 6.11
CA PHE A 186 21.11 25.28 6.08
C PHE A 186 22.38 24.43 5.98
N SER A 187 22.45 23.32 6.71
CA SER A 187 23.60 22.40 6.72
C SER A 187 23.75 21.67 5.38
N VAL A 188 22.66 21.21 4.77
CA VAL A 188 22.65 20.64 3.41
C VAL A 188 23.13 21.66 2.39
N SER A 189 22.62 22.89 2.45
CA SER A 189 23.01 23.96 1.50
C SER A 189 24.48 24.38 1.65
N THR A 190 25.07 24.18 2.83
CA THR A 190 26.50 24.42 3.10
C THR A 190 27.37 23.17 2.94
N LYS A 191 26.79 22.04 2.47
CA LYS A 191 27.46 20.74 2.28
C LYS A 191 28.05 20.13 3.56
N LYS A 192 27.52 20.49 4.72
CA LYS A 192 27.89 19.93 6.03
C LYS A 192 26.95 18.76 6.35
N TRP A 193 27.24 17.59 5.76
CA TRP A 193 26.35 16.42 5.79
C TRP A 193 26.16 15.85 7.18
N SER A 194 27.22 15.67 7.97
CA SER A 194 27.12 15.17 9.35
C SER A 194 26.16 15.98 10.23
N LYS A 195 26.27 17.31 10.22
CA LYS A 195 25.36 18.20 10.97
C LYS A 195 23.92 18.17 10.44
N ALA A 196 23.75 17.92 9.14
CA ALA A 196 22.42 17.77 8.56
C ALA A 196 21.77 16.46 9.00
N ILE A 197 22.52 15.36 9.02
CA ILE A 197 22.07 14.06 9.50
C ILE A 197 21.63 14.16 10.97
N ASP A 198 22.44 14.78 11.82
CA ASP A 198 22.11 14.98 13.23
C ASP A 198 20.77 15.74 13.39
N ALA A 199 20.61 16.87 12.68
CA ALA A 199 19.40 17.68 12.75
C ALA A 199 18.16 16.98 12.19
N TYR A 200 18.27 16.30 11.03
CA TYR A 200 17.17 15.53 10.46
C TYR A 200 16.81 14.32 11.34
N SER A 201 17.78 13.66 11.97
CA SER A 201 17.54 12.48 12.80
C SER A 201 16.68 12.80 14.02
N ILE A 202 16.98 13.88 14.75
CA ILE A 202 16.14 14.33 15.85
C ILE A 202 14.77 14.76 15.34
N ALA A 203 14.72 15.59 14.29
CA ALA A 203 13.45 16.09 13.76
C ALA A 203 12.53 14.94 13.36
N ARG A 204 13.08 13.89 12.75
CA ARG A 204 12.36 12.67 12.38
C ARG A 204 11.82 11.92 13.60
N CYS A 205 12.65 11.64 14.61
CA CYS A 205 12.20 10.93 15.82
C CYS A 205 11.11 11.71 16.56
N ALA A 206 11.25 13.04 16.64
CA ALA A 206 10.27 13.90 17.28
C ALA A 206 8.95 13.94 16.50
N LEU A 207 8.98 13.96 15.17
CA LEU A 207 7.77 13.90 14.35
C LEU A 207 7.09 12.53 14.42
N GLN A 208 7.85 11.42 14.49
CA GLN A 208 7.28 10.08 14.70
C GLN A 208 6.58 9.97 16.06
N PHE A 209 7.14 10.60 17.09
CA PHE A 209 6.48 10.73 18.39
C PHE A 209 5.19 11.56 18.26
N LEU A 210 5.25 12.74 17.62
CA LEU A 210 4.08 13.61 17.42
C LEU A 210 3.01 12.98 16.52
N GLU A 211 3.37 12.10 15.59
CA GLU A 211 2.41 11.38 14.74
C GLU A 211 1.50 10.45 15.55
N ASN A 212 2.04 9.81 16.59
CA ASN A 212 1.33 8.84 17.41
C ASN A 212 0.67 9.48 18.63
N GLU A 213 1.42 10.30 19.36
CA GLU A 213 0.99 10.91 20.65
C GLU A 213 0.50 12.37 20.51
N GLY A 214 0.72 12.98 19.35
CA GLY A 214 0.35 14.38 19.11
C GLY A 214 -1.13 14.58 18.75
N PRO A 215 -1.51 15.83 18.42
CA PRO A 215 -2.88 16.17 18.06
C PRO A 215 -3.29 15.44 16.77
N LYS A 216 -4.40 14.68 16.85
CA LYS A 216 -4.91 13.84 15.74
C LYS A 216 -5.12 14.61 14.43
N GLU A 217 -5.47 15.89 14.50
CA GLU A 217 -5.67 16.77 13.33
C GLU A 217 -4.40 16.93 12.49
N ASN A 218 -3.23 16.91 13.13
CA ASN A 218 -1.94 17.13 12.47
C ASN A 218 -1.20 15.83 12.13
N ARG A 219 -1.78 14.66 12.41
CA ARG A 219 -1.14 13.37 12.13
C ARG A 219 -0.68 13.24 10.68
N ILE A 220 -1.56 13.60 9.74
CA ILE A 220 -1.26 13.57 8.30
C ILE A 220 -0.14 14.57 7.97
N LEU A 221 -0.21 15.78 8.52
CA LEU A 221 0.81 16.80 8.33
C LEU A 221 2.19 16.33 8.80
N TYR A 222 2.29 15.67 9.96
CA TYR A 222 3.57 15.17 10.46
C TYR A 222 4.14 14.08 9.56
N LYS A 223 3.29 13.15 9.10
CA LYS A 223 3.68 12.11 8.15
C LYS A 223 4.18 12.69 6.83
N ASP A 224 3.45 13.66 6.25
CA ASP A 224 3.84 14.31 5.00
C ASP A 224 5.19 15.04 5.16
N ILE A 225 5.45 15.69 6.30
CA ILE A 225 6.75 16.35 6.56
C ILE A 225 7.88 15.32 6.62
N ILE A 226 7.66 14.15 7.25
CA ILE A 226 8.66 13.08 7.30
C ILE A 226 9.00 12.61 5.88
N GLU A 227 7.99 12.25 5.09
CA GLU A 227 8.18 11.67 3.76
C GLU A 227 8.74 12.69 2.76
N GLU A 228 8.17 13.91 2.68
CA GLU A 228 8.55 14.90 1.66
C GLU A 228 9.77 15.74 2.03
N ASN A 229 9.93 16.10 3.30
CA ASN A 229 10.93 17.10 3.72
C ASN A 229 12.13 16.52 4.46
N ILE A 230 12.05 15.29 4.97
CA ILE A 230 13.12 14.69 5.79
C ILE A 230 13.73 13.49 5.10
N ASP A 231 12.95 12.48 4.72
CA ASP A 231 13.49 11.18 4.32
C ASP A 231 14.39 11.26 3.08
N GLU A 232 13.96 11.95 2.02
CA GLU A 232 14.77 12.14 0.80
C GLU A 232 16.09 12.91 1.04
N PRO A 233 16.08 14.12 1.64
CA PRO A 233 17.33 14.83 1.92
C PRO A 233 18.21 14.13 2.97
N LEU A 234 17.62 13.34 3.88
CA LEU A 234 18.35 12.52 4.84
C LEU A 234 19.10 11.38 4.14
N LYS A 235 18.42 10.60 3.27
CA LYS A 235 19.06 9.55 2.43
C LYS A 235 20.23 10.12 1.65
N LEU A 236 20.00 11.25 0.97
CA LEU A 236 21.06 11.93 0.23
C LEU A 236 22.23 12.36 1.12
N SER A 237 21.94 12.86 2.33
CA SER A 237 22.99 13.28 3.28
C SER A 237 23.82 12.09 3.78
N ILE A 238 23.16 10.98 4.12
CA ILE A 238 23.81 9.72 4.55
C ILE A 238 24.71 9.18 3.45
N TYR A 239 24.20 9.14 2.21
CA TYR A 239 24.97 8.69 1.06
C TYR A 239 26.19 9.57 0.79
N ARG A 240 26.07 10.90 0.98
CA ARG A 240 27.20 11.82 0.80
C ARG A 240 28.25 11.74 1.90
N ASP A 241 27.85 11.38 3.12
CA ASP A 241 28.75 11.27 4.28
C ASP A 241 29.43 9.89 4.34
N SER A 242 28.65 8.82 4.25
CA SER A 242 29.07 7.43 4.50
C SER A 242 29.06 6.52 3.27
N LYS A 243 28.50 6.97 2.13
CA LYS A 243 28.29 6.17 0.91
C LYS A 243 27.42 4.92 1.09
N VAL A 244 26.71 4.79 2.21
CA VAL A 244 25.73 3.72 2.46
C VAL A 244 24.39 4.12 1.85
N ASN A 245 23.72 3.20 1.14
CA ASN A 245 22.51 3.49 0.35
C ASN A 245 21.28 2.62 0.72
N SER A 246 21.29 2.00 1.91
CA SER A 246 20.22 1.11 2.40
C SER A 246 20.26 0.99 3.92
N ALA A 247 20.12 2.11 4.62
CA ALA A 247 19.88 2.05 6.06
C ALA A 247 18.37 2.18 6.28
N ASP A 248 17.78 1.31 7.11
CA ASP A 248 16.49 1.59 7.74
C ASP A 248 16.61 2.94 8.44
N LEU A 249 15.97 3.96 7.86
CA LEU A 249 16.09 5.34 8.32
C LEU A 249 15.62 5.49 9.76
N THR A 250 14.63 4.69 10.17
CA THR A 250 14.07 4.79 11.52
C THR A 250 15.09 4.36 12.55
N GLU A 251 15.75 3.23 12.33
CA GLU A 251 16.72 2.73 13.29
C GLU A 251 18.05 3.49 13.22
N TYR A 252 18.47 3.87 12.01
CA TYR A 252 19.65 4.70 11.82
C TYR A 252 19.52 6.04 12.57
N THR A 253 18.36 6.70 12.47
CA THR A 253 18.11 7.96 13.18
C THR A 253 18.10 7.76 14.70
N LYS A 254 17.46 6.70 15.20
CA LYS A 254 17.50 6.33 16.63
C LYS A 254 18.93 6.10 17.15
N LYS A 255 19.77 5.36 16.41
CA LYS A 255 21.19 5.12 16.80
C LYS A 255 21.97 6.43 16.92
N ILE A 256 21.75 7.37 16.01
CA ILE A 256 22.41 8.68 16.05
C ILE A 256 21.90 9.51 17.23
N VAL A 257 20.59 9.57 17.43
CA VAL A 257 19.98 10.33 18.51
C VAL A 257 20.48 9.84 19.87
N GLN A 258 20.53 8.52 20.07
CA GLN A 258 21.01 7.90 21.31
C GLN A 258 22.51 8.10 21.55
N SER A 259 23.34 8.11 20.49
CA SER A 259 24.80 8.23 20.64
C SER A 259 25.28 9.67 20.81
N LYS A 260 24.70 10.63 20.09
CA LYS A 260 25.23 12.00 20.00
C LYS A 260 24.32 13.07 20.59
N LEU A 261 23.00 12.83 20.67
CA LEU A 261 22.02 13.91 20.91
C LEU A 261 21.14 13.73 22.15
N THR A 262 21.57 12.92 23.10
CA THR A 262 20.92 12.76 24.42
C THR A 262 20.82 14.07 25.22
N SER A 263 21.73 15.02 24.96
CA SER A 263 21.73 16.35 25.59
C SER A 263 20.74 17.35 24.95
N HIS A 264 20.12 17.01 23.82
CA HIS A 264 19.25 17.93 23.09
C HIS A 264 17.91 18.15 23.81
N GLU A 265 17.38 19.37 23.77
CA GLU A 265 16.12 19.74 24.46
C GLU A 265 14.93 18.86 24.00
N ILE A 266 14.90 18.50 22.71
CA ILE A 266 13.90 17.59 22.15
C ILE A 266 13.98 16.21 22.81
N TYR A 267 15.18 15.64 22.94
CA TYR A 267 15.37 14.32 23.54
C TYR A 267 14.85 14.31 24.97
N GLN A 268 15.23 15.31 25.77
CA GLN A 268 14.80 15.42 27.17
C GLN A 268 13.28 15.58 27.31
N LYS A 269 12.66 16.40 26.46
CA LYS A 269 11.21 16.61 26.49
C LYS A 269 10.44 15.38 26.05
N VAL A 270 10.88 14.69 24.99
CA VAL A 270 10.23 13.47 24.49
C VAL A 270 10.45 12.30 25.46
N SER A 271 11.64 12.15 26.05
CA SER A 271 11.92 11.10 27.04
C SER A 271 11.12 11.28 28.34
N SER A 272 10.77 12.52 28.69
CA SER A 272 9.94 12.79 29.88
C SER A 272 8.46 12.46 29.68
N LEU A 273 8.02 12.20 28.44
CA LEU A 273 6.65 11.86 28.12
C LEU A 273 6.48 10.34 28.07
N GLU A 274 5.33 9.85 28.54
CA GLU A 274 5.00 8.43 28.56
C GLU A 274 5.08 7.84 27.12
N GLY A 275 5.73 6.69 26.97
CA GLY A 275 5.92 6.03 25.67
C GLY A 275 6.97 6.68 24.73
N GLY A 276 7.49 7.86 25.06
CA GLY A 276 8.44 8.59 24.21
C GLY A 276 9.78 7.88 24.02
N GLU A 277 10.23 7.08 24.99
CA GLU A 277 11.51 6.37 24.92
C GLU A 277 11.57 5.36 23.75
N GLN A 278 10.44 4.74 23.37
CA GLN A 278 10.37 3.78 22.27
C GLN A 278 10.74 4.43 20.92
N TYR A 279 10.47 5.73 20.77
CA TYR A 279 10.75 6.48 19.54
C TYR A 279 12.19 7.01 19.48
N LEU A 280 12.89 7.03 20.62
CA LEU A 280 14.25 7.53 20.73
C LEU A 280 15.28 6.39 20.79
N LYS A 281 14.92 5.26 21.41
CA LYS A 281 15.81 4.10 21.57
C LYS A 281 15.75 3.20 20.32
N PRO A 282 16.92 2.75 19.80
CA PRO A 282 16.98 1.68 18.80
C PRO A 282 16.33 0.40 19.33
N THR A 283 15.86 -0.45 18.41
CA THR A 283 15.49 -1.83 18.74
C THR A 283 16.74 -2.58 19.19
N ASP A 284 16.64 -3.41 20.23
CA ASP A 284 17.79 -4.12 20.78
C ASP A 284 18.37 -5.11 19.75
N GLU A 285 19.71 -5.11 19.58
CA GLU A 285 20.40 -6.02 18.65
C GLU A 285 20.25 -7.51 19.02
N SER A 286 19.76 -7.81 20.22
CA SER A 286 19.39 -9.17 20.64
C SER A 286 18.19 -9.73 19.90
N GLU A 287 17.38 -8.88 19.26
CA GLU A 287 16.25 -9.30 18.43
C GLU A 287 16.65 -9.61 16.98
N LEU A 288 17.91 -9.36 16.61
CA LEU A 288 18.40 -9.56 15.25
C LEU A 288 18.73 -11.04 14.98
N VAL A 289 18.21 -11.55 13.86
CA VAL A 289 18.56 -12.87 13.34
C VAL A 289 19.94 -12.78 12.71
N LYS A 290 20.98 -13.29 13.40
CA LYS A 290 22.37 -13.24 12.91
C LYS A 290 22.74 -14.46 12.08
N GLU A 291 22.18 -15.62 12.40
CA GLU A 291 22.42 -16.87 11.70
C GLU A 291 21.06 -17.57 11.48
N ILE A 292 20.86 -18.08 10.27
CA ILE A 292 19.68 -18.84 9.88
C ILE A 292 20.13 -20.27 9.62
N GLN A 293 19.48 -21.23 10.27
CA GLN A 293 19.64 -22.65 9.98
C GLN A 293 18.53 -23.07 9.02
N TRP A 294 18.90 -23.44 7.80
CA TRP A 294 18.00 -23.99 6.80
C TRP A 294 18.45 -25.40 6.43
N ARG A 295 17.81 -26.39 7.08
CA ARG A 295 18.18 -27.81 6.99
C ARG A 295 19.67 -28.00 7.35
N ASP A 296 20.48 -28.55 6.45
CA ASP A 296 21.91 -28.78 6.69
C ASP A 296 22.77 -27.52 6.47
N TYR A 297 22.17 -26.43 5.99
CA TYR A 297 22.88 -25.19 5.68
C TYR A 297 22.72 -24.17 6.80
N THR A 298 23.81 -23.48 7.11
CA THR A 298 23.82 -22.34 8.03
C THR A 298 24.27 -21.11 7.27
N ALA A 299 23.44 -20.07 7.19
CA ALA A 299 23.76 -18.83 6.51
C ALA A 299 23.87 -17.68 7.53
N ARG A 300 24.90 -16.85 7.39
CA ARG A 300 25.08 -15.65 8.20
C ARG A 300 24.40 -14.46 7.53
N VAL A 301 23.59 -13.73 8.30
CA VAL A 301 22.94 -12.51 7.82
C VAL A 301 23.88 -11.33 8.06
N LYS A 302 24.50 -10.83 6.97
CA LYS A 302 25.42 -9.70 7.05
C LYS A 302 24.72 -8.35 7.15
N ASP A 303 23.61 -8.21 6.43
CA ASP A 303 22.88 -6.96 6.41
C ASP A 303 21.97 -6.84 7.64
N GLU A 304 22.07 -5.70 8.32
CA GLU A 304 21.28 -5.43 9.51
C GLU A 304 19.80 -5.21 9.15
N THR A 305 19.52 -4.68 7.96
CA THR A 305 18.14 -4.40 7.55
C THR A 305 17.37 -5.67 7.21
N THR A 306 17.96 -6.60 6.46
CA THR A 306 17.36 -7.92 6.19
C THR A 306 17.14 -8.71 7.48
N SER A 307 18.12 -8.73 8.38
CA SER A 307 18.03 -9.38 9.70
C SER A 307 16.80 -8.91 10.50
N ARG A 308 16.51 -7.61 10.47
CA ARG A 308 15.33 -7.03 11.14
C ARG A 308 14.05 -7.44 10.46
N LEU A 309 13.98 -7.36 9.13
CA LEU A 309 12.77 -7.72 8.40
C LEU A 309 12.39 -9.18 8.65
N LEU A 310 13.38 -10.07 8.69
CA LEU A 310 13.19 -11.47 9.07
C LEU A 310 12.71 -11.61 10.52
N SER A 311 13.35 -10.92 11.48
CA SER A 311 12.91 -10.95 12.87
C SER A 311 11.46 -10.47 13.06
N ARG A 312 11.03 -9.48 12.28
CA ARG A 312 9.65 -8.97 12.29
C ARG A 312 8.68 -9.97 11.64
N ALA A 313 9.10 -10.61 10.55
CA ALA A 313 8.31 -11.64 9.87
C ALA A 313 8.10 -12.90 10.75
N ASP A 314 9.07 -13.26 11.58
CA ASP A 314 8.99 -14.41 12.48
C ASP A 314 8.09 -14.16 13.69
N LYS A 315 8.00 -12.91 14.17
CA LYS A 315 7.09 -12.52 15.26
C LYS A 315 5.61 -12.52 14.86
N ILE A 316 5.28 -12.60 13.58
CA ILE A 316 3.88 -12.58 13.11
C ILE A 316 3.28 -13.98 13.21
N GLU A 317 2.27 -14.11 14.05
CA GLU A 317 1.43 -15.30 14.17
C GLU A 317 0.40 -15.37 13.02
N LEU A 318 0.22 -16.55 12.44
CA LEU A 318 -0.50 -16.77 11.18
C LEU A 318 -1.99 -17.11 11.38
N ASP A 319 -2.73 -16.25 12.05
CA ASP A 319 -4.14 -16.52 12.40
C ASP A 319 -5.13 -16.04 11.32
N SER A 320 -4.97 -14.79 10.85
CA SER A 320 -5.86 -14.14 9.87
C SER A 320 -5.22 -14.03 8.48
N LEU A 321 -6.03 -13.78 7.43
CA LEU A 321 -5.52 -13.54 6.07
C LEU A 321 -4.61 -12.30 6.01
N ASP A 322 -4.96 -11.23 6.73
CA ASP A 322 -4.14 -10.00 6.81
C ASP A 322 -2.76 -10.26 7.41
N ALA A 323 -2.64 -11.22 8.33
CA ALA A 323 -1.36 -11.63 8.91
C ALA A 323 -0.44 -12.29 7.86
N TYR A 324 -1.00 -13.08 6.92
CA TYR A 324 -0.22 -13.60 5.79
C TYR A 324 0.26 -12.48 4.88
N ASP A 325 -0.61 -11.54 4.52
CA ASP A 325 -0.27 -10.44 3.61
C ASP A 325 0.82 -9.54 4.21
N THR A 326 0.73 -9.23 5.51
CA THR A 326 1.77 -8.47 6.21
C THR A 326 3.09 -9.23 6.30
N LYS A 327 3.07 -10.54 6.61
CA LYS A 327 4.30 -11.36 6.63
C LYS A 327 4.94 -11.46 5.24
N MET A 328 4.15 -11.70 4.19
CA MET A 328 4.64 -11.75 2.81
C MET A 328 5.23 -10.41 2.36
N ALA A 329 4.62 -9.28 2.71
CA ALA A 329 5.16 -7.97 2.39
C ALA A 329 6.54 -7.75 3.04
N LEU A 330 6.70 -8.13 4.31
CA LEU A 330 8.01 -8.06 4.98
C LEU A 330 9.06 -8.99 4.35
N LEU A 331 8.67 -10.20 3.94
CA LEU A 331 9.56 -11.13 3.25
C LEU A 331 9.95 -10.63 1.85
N GLN A 332 9.02 -10.00 1.12
CA GLN A 332 9.31 -9.37 -0.17
C GLN A 332 10.28 -8.20 -0.01
N ASP A 333 10.04 -7.32 0.98
CA ASP A 333 10.95 -6.24 1.31
C ASP A 333 12.35 -6.79 1.70
N ALA A 334 12.41 -7.90 2.46
CA ALA A 334 13.66 -8.54 2.84
C ALA A 334 14.41 -9.10 1.62
N LEU A 335 13.69 -9.73 0.70
CA LEU A 335 14.19 -10.26 -0.56
C LEU A 335 14.77 -9.14 -1.42
N ASP A 336 14.01 -8.07 -1.66
CA ASP A 336 14.42 -6.95 -2.50
C ASP A 336 15.65 -6.24 -1.91
N ASN A 337 15.69 -6.07 -0.57
CA ASN A 337 16.84 -5.51 0.13
C ASN A 337 18.08 -6.40 -0.02
N HIS A 338 17.96 -7.73 0.17
CA HIS A 338 19.08 -8.66 0.01
C HIS A 338 19.59 -8.75 -1.42
N GLN A 339 18.70 -8.77 -2.42
CA GLN A 339 19.10 -8.67 -3.84
C GLN A 339 19.83 -7.37 -4.14
N SER A 340 19.36 -6.25 -3.58
CA SER A 340 20.04 -4.97 -3.70
C SER A 340 21.42 -4.97 -3.02
N PHE A 341 21.59 -5.74 -1.95
CA PHE A 341 22.87 -5.93 -1.25
C PHE A 341 23.84 -6.75 -2.11
N ILE A 342 23.40 -7.91 -2.61
CA ILE A 342 24.20 -8.76 -3.51
C ILE A 342 24.67 -7.99 -4.74
N SER A 343 23.77 -7.26 -5.42
CA SER A 343 24.11 -6.48 -6.62
C SER A 343 25.11 -5.33 -6.37
N ARG A 344 25.29 -4.90 -5.12
CA ARG A 344 26.25 -3.85 -4.74
C ARG A 344 27.59 -4.41 -4.31
N SER A 345 27.65 -5.66 -3.87
CA SER A 345 28.87 -6.37 -3.52
C SER A 345 29.62 -6.73 -4.80
N ILE A 346 30.51 -5.84 -5.26
CA ILE A 346 31.31 -5.98 -6.50
C ILE A 346 32.40 -7.08 -6.40
N GLN A 347 32.44 -7.85 -5.32
CA GLN A 347 33.45 -8.92 -5.16
C GLN A 347 32.91 -10.21 -5.78
N ASP A 348 33.64 -10.73 -6.78
CA ASP A 348 33.38 -11.97 -7.54
C ASP A 348 33.35 -13.26 -6.68
N ASP A 349 33.46 -13.13 -5.36
CA ASP A 349 33.19 -14.21 -4.42
C ASP A 349 31.68 -14.20 -4.17
N GLU A 350 30.91 -14.92 -5.00
CA GLU A 350 29.54 -15.29 -4.66
C GLU A 350 29.57 -16.06 -3.35
N GLU A 351 29.38 -15.36 -2.25
CA GLU A 351 29.42 -15.99 -0.95
C GLU A 351 28.23 -16.95 -0.84
N GLN A 352 28.55 -18.22 -0.64
CA GLN A 352 27.58 -19.31 -0.52
C GLN A 352 26.44 -18.96 0.45
N ASP A 353 26.76 -18.26 1.54
CA ASP A 353 25.81 -17.76 2.54
C ASP A 353 24.73 -16.84 1.94
N ASP A 354 25.08 -15.95 1.00
CA ASP A 354 24.15 -14.99 0.39
C ASP A 354 23.17 -15.69 -0.55
N GLN A 355 23.62 -16.73 -1.27
CA GLN A 355 22.75 -17.56 -2.12
C GLN A 355 21.82 -18.45 -1.30
N ILE A 356 22.33 -19.04 -0.21
CA ILE A 356 21.52 -19.82 0.74
C ILE A 356 20.44 -18.93 1.35
N LEU A 357 20.79 -17.71 1.77
CA LEU A 357 19.83 -16.77 2.35
C LEU A 357 18.76 -16.36 1.33
N LEU A 358 19.14 -16.11 0.08
CA LEU A 358 18.19 -15.81 -0.99
C LEU A 358 17.23 -16.98 -1.24
N ALA A 359 17.74 -18.21 -1.28
CA ALA A 359 16.91 -19.40 -1.45
C ALA A 359 15.97 -19.60 -0.26
N TYR A 360 16.44 -19.39 0.97
CA TYR A 360 15.64 -19.49 2.19
C TYR A 360 14.49 -18.47 2.23
N ILE A 361 14.76 -17.20 1.91
CA ILE A 361 13.71 -16.16 1.89
C ILE A 361 12.67 -16.47 0.82
N ASN A 362 13.11 -16.85 -0.38
CA ASN A 362 12.21 -17.26 -1.46
C ASN A 362 11.35 -18.47 -1.08
N TYR A 363 11.96 -19.50 -0.50
CA TYR A 363 11.24 -20.69 -0.05
C TYR A 363 10.19 -20.35 1.00
N THR A 364 10.53 -19.53 2.00
CA THR A 364 9.62 -19.10 3.06
C THR A 364 8.47 -18.24 2.51
N LEU A 365 8.75 -17.38 1.52
CA LEU A 365 7.75 -16.58 0.83
C LEU A 365 6.77 -17.47 0.04
N LEU A 366 7.28 -18.43 -0.75
CA LEU A 366 6.44 -19.34 -1.52
C LEU A 366 5.58 -20.23 -0.61
N LEU A 367 6.14 -20.72 0.49
CA LEU A 367 5.36 -21.49 1.47
C LEU A 367 4.27 -20.67 2.15
N THR A 368 4.58 -19.44 2.59
CA THR A 368 3.57 -18.57 3.22
C THR A 368 2.45 -18.21 2.25
N ARG A 369 2.78 -18.03 0.96
CA ARG A 369 1.81 -17.86 -0.13
C ARG A 369 0.90 -19.09 -0.28
N ALA A 370 1.48 -20.28 -0.32
CA ALA A 370 0.71 -21.53 -0.41
C ALA A 370 -0.20 -21.75 0.81
N GLN A 371 0.26 -21.41 2.03
CA GLN A 371 -0.54 -21.49 3.25
C GLN A 371 -1.71 -20.50 3.24
N ARG A 372 -1.50 -19.26 2.77
CA ARG A 372 -2.58 -18.28 2.58
C ARG A 372 -3.61 -18.81 1.60
N ASP A 373 -3.16 -19.34 0.46
CA ASP A 373 -4.06 -19.85 -0.58
C ASP A 373 -4.85 -21.06 -0.09
N LYS A 374 -4.28 -21.90 0.78
CA LYS A 374 -5.05 -22.95 1.48
C LYS A 374 -6.16 -22.35 2.35
N LYS A 375 -5.88 -21.33 3.18
CA LYS A 375 -6.93 -20.68 3.98
C LYS A 375 -8.02 -20.02 3.12
N LEU A 376 -7.68 -19.58 1.90
CA LEU A 376 -8.67 -19.08 0.94
C LEU A 376 -9.61 -20.18 0.43
N LEU A 377 -9.20 -21.46 0.45
CA LEU A 377 -10.07 -22.58 0.04
C LEU A 377 -11.31 -22.72 0.92
N ASP A 378 -11.21 -22.41 2.22
CA ASP A 378 -12.32 -22.52 3.17
C ASP A 378 -13.51 -21.62 2.78
N HIS A 379 -13.25 -20.53 2.06
CA HIS A 379 -14.23 -19.52 1.67
C HIS A 379 -14.59 -19.57 0.18
N ALA A 380 -13.96 -20.46 -0.59
CA ALA A 380 -14.06 -20.48 -2.04
C ALA A 380 -15.26 -21.29 -2.54
N SER A 381 -15.91 -20.82 -3.61
CA SER A 381 -16.86 -21.66 -4.35
C SER A 381 -16.14 -22.80 -5.06
N LYS A 382 -16.83 -23.89 -5.42
CA LYS A 382 -16.20 -25.08 -6.04
C LYS A 382 -15.36 -24.77 -7.29
N LYS A 383 -15.75 -23.78 -8.10
CA LYS A 383 -15.01 -23.36 -9.29
C LYS A 383 -13.77 -22.53 -8.95
N GLU A 384 -13.88 -21.68 -7.94
CA GLU A 384 -12.75 -20.88 -7.44
C GLU A 384 -11.75 -21.77 -6.72
N ALA A 385 -12.23 -22.73 -5.92
CA ALA A 385 -11.41 -23.73 -5.23
C ALA A 385 -10.49 -24.47 -6.21
N TRP A 386 -10.97 -24.82 -7.41
CA TRP A 386 -10.10 -25.41 -8.44
C TRP A 386 -8.98 -24.49 -8.90
N ARG A 387 -9.30 -23.22 -9.14
CA ARG A 387 -8.31 -22.24 -9.60
C ARG A 387 -7.25 -22.03 -8.52
N ILE A 388 -7.70 -21.88 -7.27
CA ILE A 388 -6.82 -21.72 -6.10
C ILE A 388 -5.93 -22.97 -5.95
N VAL A 389 -6.47 -24.18 -6.09
CA VAL A 389 -5.68 -25.42 -6.06
C VAL A 389 -4.63 -25.45 -7.18
N ASP A 390 -4.98 -25.04 -8.40
CA ASP A 390 -4.01 -24.96 -9.49
C ASP A 390 -2.93 -23.88 -9.21
N THR A 391 -3.29 -22.77 -8.57
CA THR A 391 -2.33 -21.75 -8.09
C THR A 391 -1.41 -22.31 -7.00
N ILE A 392 -1.93 -23.02 -6.00
CA ILE A 392 -1.13 -23.65 -4.94
C ILE A 392 -0.10 -24.60 -5.56
N LYS A 393 -0.53 -25.46 -6.48
CA LYS A 393 0.40 -26.37 -7.18
C LYS A 393 1.47 -25.62 -7.98
N ALA A 394 1.10 -24.52 -8.65
CA ALA A 394 2.09 -23.70 -9.35
C ALA A 394 3.12 -23.12 -8.37
N THR A 395 2.69 -22.61 -7.20
CA THR A 395 3.61 -22.09 -6.18
C THR A 395 4.52 -23.15 -5.57
N ILE A 396 4.02 -24.39 -5.42
CA ILE A 396 4.85 -25.50 -4.92
C ILE A 396 5.88 -25.92 -5.97
N LYS A 397 5.52 -25.95 -7.25
CA LYS A 397 6.48 -26.21 -8.34
C LYS A 397 7.55 -25.13 -8.43
N GLU A 398 7.18 -23.86 -8.25
CA GLU A 398 8.15 -22.76 -8.13
C GLU A 398 9.12 -23.00 -6.95
N ALA A 399 8.63 -23.60 -5.84
CA ALA A 399 9.47 -23.93 -4.69
C ALA A 399 10.38 -25.15 -4.95
N GLU A 400 9.95 -26.13 -5.73
CA GLU A 400 10.76 -27.28 -6.16
C GLU A 400 11.97 -26.86 -7.03
N GLU A 401 11.82 -25.80 -7.82
CA GLU A 401 12.88 -25.28 -8.70
C GLU A 401 13.97 -24.50 -7.95
N LEU A 402 13.79 -24.20 -6.65
CA LEU A 402 14.77 -23.43 -5.88
C LEU A 402 16.08 -24.20 -5.64
N PRO A 403 17.24 -23.52 -5.75
CA PRO A 403 18.52 -24.12 -5.42
C PRO A 403 18.56 -24.50 -3.93
N GLY A 404 19.01 -25.71 -3.62
CA GLY A 404 18.95 -26.28 -2.27
C GLY A 404 17.73 -27.18 -2.01
N VAL A 405 16.58 -26.88 -2.62
CA VAL A 405 15.38 -27.73 -2.55
C VAL A 405 15.48 -28.90 -3.53
N TYR A 406 15.89 -28.62 -4.77
CA TYR A 406 16.11 -29.66 -5.78
C TYR A 406 17.19 -30.68 -5.39
N SER A 407 18.16 -30.27 -4.57
CA SER A 407 19.25 -31.15 -4.11
C SER A 407 18.86 -32.03 -2.92
N ASP A 408 17.75 -31.75 -2.24
CA ASP A 408 17.30 -32.51 -1.09
C ASP A 408 16.15 -33.45 -1.49
N ASP A 409 16.51 -34.72 -1.69
CA ASP A 409 15.58 -35.76 -2.14
C ASP A 409 14.37 -35.92 -1.20
N GLU A 410 14.56 -35.72 0.10
CA GLU A 410 13.48 -35.86 1.08
C GLU A 410 12.51 -34.68 1.00
N LEU A 411 13.03 -33.44 0.94
CA LEU A 411 12.18 -32.26 0.77
C LEU A 411 11.42 -32.30 -0.55
N PHE A 412 12.12 -32.64 -1.63
CA PHE A 412 11.55 -32.73 -2.96
C PHE A 412 10.41 -33.75 -3.02
N ALA A 413 10.63 -34.96 -2.50
CA ALA A 413 9.59 -35.98 -2.44
C ALA A 413 8.36 -35.52 -1.64
N ASN A 414 8.57 -34.80 -0.53
CA ASN A 414 7.47 -34.25 0.26
C ASN A 414 6.69 -33.16 -0.48
N LEU A 415 7.35 -32.26 -1.21
CA LEU A 415 6.65 -31.27 -2.05
C LEU A 415 5.84 -31.94 -3.16
N GLU A 416 6.39 -33.00 -3.79
CA GLU A 416 5.66 -33.81 -4.77
C GLU A 416 4.42 -34.47 -4.15
N PHE A 417 4.52 -34.93 -2.89
CA PHE A 417 3.37 -35.45 -2.15
C PHE A 417 2.31 -34.39 -1.87
N ILE A 418 2.70 -33.14 -1.60
CA ILE A 418 1.74 -32.03 -1.46
C ILE A 418 1.02 -31.77 -2.80
N ILE A 419 1.73 -31.83 -3.93
CA ILE A 419 1.11 -31.71 -5.26
C ILE A 419 0.09 -32.84 -5.48
N LYS A 420 0.47 -34.09 -5.18
CA LYS A 420 -0.44 -35.26 -5.27
C LYS A 420 -1.66 -35.13 -4.37
N TYR A 421 -1.48 -34.59 -3.15
CA TYR A 421 -2.59 -34.29 -2.24
C TYR A 421 -3.57 -33.31 -2.88
N PHE A 422 -3.09 -32.17 -3.40
CA PHE A 422 -3.96 -31.17 -4.03
C PHE A 422 -4.60 -31.65 -5.34
N ASP A 423 -3.93 -32.52 -6.11
CA ASP A 423 -4.54 -33.18 -7.27
C ASP A 423 -5.68 -34.10 -6.86
N SER A 424 -5.51 -34.88 -5.78
CA SER A 424 -6.58 -35.72 -5.24
C SER A 424 -7.77 -34.90 -4.71
N TYR A 425 -7.49 -33.77 -4.06
CA TYR A 425 -8.52 -32.83 -3.59
C TYR A 425 -9.31 -32.27 -4.77
N LYS A 426 -8.63 -31.89 -5.86
CA LYS A 426 -9.28 -31.46 -7.11
C LYS A 426 -10.17 -32.55 -7.71
N LEU A 427 -9.67 -33.80 -7.77
CA LEU A 427 -10.45 -34.95 -8.26
C LEU A 427 -11.67 -35.24 -7.38
N ASN A 428 -11.58 -35.02 -6.07
CA ASN A 428 -12.71 -35.15 -5.15
C ASN A 428 -13.78 -34.09 -5.40
N LEU A 429 -13.41 -32.83 -5.63
CA LEU A 429 -14.35 -31.76 -5.99
C LEU A 429 -15.06 -32.07 -7.31
N LEU A 430 -14.29 -32.56 -8.30
CA LEU A 430 -14.81 -33.06 -9.57
C LEU A 430 -15.85 -34.17 -9.38
N THR A 431 -15.50 -35.17 -8.59
CA THR A 431 -16.34 -36.31 -8.25
C THR A 431 -17.68 -35.85 -7.69
N GLU A 432 -17.66 -34.86 -6.79
CA GLU A 432 -18.88 -34.30 -6.22
C GLU A 432 -19.76 -33.62 -7.27
N THR A 433 -19.16 -32.87 -8.21
CA THR A 433 -19.92 -32.23 -9.29
C THR A 433 -20.57 -33.23 -10.25
N PHE A 434 -19.88 -34.33 -10.60
CA PHE A 434 -20.44 -35.38 -11.46
C PHE A 434 -21.50 -36.22 -10.72
N ALA A 435 -21.32 -36.45 -9.42
CA ALA A 435 -22.32 -37.09 -8.57
C ALA A 435 -23.62 -36.27 -8.53
N GLN A 436 -23.52 -34.95 -8.38
CA GLN A 436 -24.68 -34.04 -8.44
C GLN A 436 -25.40 -34.09 -9.81
N ARG A 437 -24.67 -34.29 -10.90
CA ARG A 437 -25.20 -34.46 -12.26
C ARG A 437 -25.76 -35.87 -12.54
N ARG A 438 -25.69 -36.79 -11.57
CA ARG A 438 -26.08 -38.21 -11.70
C ARG A 438 -25.25 -39.02 -12.69
N GLU A 439 -24.08 -38.53 -13.09
CA GLU A 439 -23.13 -39.27 -13.92
C GLU A 439 -22.23 -40.16 -13.03
N TYR A 440 -22.83 -41.14 -12.36
CA TYR A 440 -22.16 -41.90 -11.30
C TYR A 440 -20.99 -42.76 -11.79
N THR A 441 -21.01 -43.22 -13.05
CA THR A 441 -19.92 -44.02 -13.62
C THR A 441 -18.63 -43.21 -13.74
N LYS A 442 -18.72 -41.97 -14.24
CA LYS A 442 -17.57 -41.05 -14.32
C LYS A 442 -17.13 -40.57 -12.93
N ALA A 443 -18.09 -40.34 -12.03
CA ALA A 443 -17.76 -40.00 -10.65
C ALA A 443 -16.99 -41.14 -9.96
N LEU A 444 -17.36 -42.40 -10.21
CA LEU A 444 -16.67 -43.57 -9.65
C LEU A 444 -15.23 -43.68 -10.17
N THR A 445 -15.00 -43.47 -11.48
CA THR A 445 -13.63 -43.53 -12.05
C THR A 445 -12.73 -42.45 -11.46
N LEU A 446 -13.24 -41.23 -11.31
CA LEU A 446 -12.49 -40.13 -10.69
C LEU A 446 -12.20 -40.38 -9.21
N ALA A 447 -13.14 -40.98 -8.47
CA ALA A 447 -12.92 -41.39 -7.09
C ALA A 447 -11.86 -42.49 -6.96
N THR A 448 -11.83 -43.46 -7.90
CA THR A 448 -10.78 -44.51 -7.91
C THR A 448 -9.40 -43.94 -8.22
N GLU A 449 -9.30 -43.03 -9.17
CA GLU A 449 -8.03 -42.35 -9.51
C GLU A 449 -7.52 -41.51 -8.34
N SER A 450 -8.41 -40.76 -7.67
CA SER A 450 -8.09 -39.98 -6.48
C SER A 450 -7.48 -40.86 -5.38
N LEU A 451 -8.06 -42.03 -5.10
CA LEU A 451 -7.53 -42.96 -4.08
C LEU A 451 -6.14 -43.50 -4.43
N GLN A 452 -5.88 -43.83 -5.70
CA GLN A 452 -4.57 -44.31 -6.13
C GLN A 452 -3.47 -43.28 -5.88
N LEU A 453 -3.77 -41.99 -6.09
CA LEU A 453 -2.83 -40.91 -5.82
C LEU A 453 -2.56 -40.76 -4.31
N ILE A 454 -3.61 -40.79 -3.48
CA ILE A 454 -3.45 -40.53 -2.03
C ILE A 454 -2.82 -41.72 -1.30
N GLU A 455 -3.07 -42.96 -1.72
CA GLU A 455 -2.48 -44.15 -1.08
C GLU A 455 -0.96 -44.19 -1.17
N SER A 456 -0.38 -43.45 -2.11
CA SER A 456 1.07 -43.29 -2.26
C SER A 456 1.71 -42.25 -1.33
N ILE A 457 0.90 -41.43 -0.64
CA ILE A 457 1.37 -40.29 0.15
C ILE A 457 1.84 -40.74 1.54
N LYS A 458 3.07 -40.37 1.89
CA LYS A 458 3.61 -40.48 3.25
C LYS A 458 4.49 -39.27 3.50
N PHE A 459 4.07 -38.35 4.37
CA PHE A 459 4.91 -37.21 4.70
C PHE A 459 5.97 -37.64 5.72
N THR A 460 7.23 -37.34 5.42
CA THR A 460 8.34 -37.50 6.39
C THR A 460 8.62 -36.19 7.11
N VAL A 461 8.35 -35.06 6.42
CA VAL A 461 8.54 -33.70 6.92
C VAL A 461 7.17 -33.07 7.17
N SER A 462 7.01 -32.39 8.31
CA SER A 462 5.80 -31.67 8.66
C SER A 462 5.75 -30.30 7.99
N PHE A 463 4.61 -29.94 7.38
CA PHE A 463 4.33 -28.62 6.81
C PHE A 463 3.18 -27.96 7.57
N PRO A 464 3.47 -27.22 8.65
CA PRO A 464 2.44 -26.55 9.45
C PRO A 464 1.54 -25.69 8.57
N ASN A 465 0.24 -25.71 8.83
CA ASN A 465 -0.76 -24.90 8.13
C ASN A 465 -0.87 -25.13 6.61
N LEU A 466 -0.21 -26.15 6.04
CA LEU A 466 -0.30 -26.48 4.61
C LEU A 466 -0.90 -27.87 4.38
N VAL A 467 -0.26 -28.96 4.81
CA VAL A 467 -0.86 -30.30 4.77
C VAL A 467 -0.30 -31.09 5.94
N THR A 468 -1.16 -31.77 6.69
CA THR A 468 -0.75 -32.72 7.73
C THR A 468 -1.06 -34.15 7.32
N ASP A 469 -0.31 -35.11 7.88
CA ASP A 469 -0.60 -36.55 7.69
C ASP A 469 -2.04 -36.91 8.06
N ASP A 470 -2.60 -36.24 9.06
CA ASP A 470 -3.95 -36.51 9.53
C ASP A 470 -5.02 -35.98 8.55
N GLU A 471 -4.80 -34.80 7.96
CA GLU A 471 -5.64 -34.28 6.86
C GLU A 471 -5.60 -35.21 5.64
N ALA A 472 -4.42 -35.75 5.31
CA ALA A 472 -4.29 -36.71 4.22
C ALA A 472 -5.08 -38.01 4.52
N LYS A 473 -5.00 -38.53 5.75
CA LYS A 473 -5.79 -39.71 6.17
C LYS A 473 -7.29 -39.41 6.17
N GLU A 474 -7.71 -38.25 6.65
CA GLU A 474 -9.12 -37.84 6.62
C GLU A 474 -9.64 -37.80 5.18
N LEU A 475 -8.88 -37.18 4.27
CA LEU A 475 -9.22 -37.14 2.85
C LEU A 475 -9.28 -38.56 2.25
N THR A 476 -8.38 -39.49 2.62
CA THR A 476 -8.51 -40.90 2.18
C THR A 476 -9.78 -41.55 2.68
N ALA A 477 -10.16 -41.32 3.95
CA ALA A 477 -11.33 -41.93 4.56
C ALA A 477 -12.60 -41.43 3.86
N ASP A 478 -12.67 -40.12 3.60
CA ASP A 478 -13.76 -39.45 2.89
C ASP A 478 -13.89 -39.94 1.45
N THR A 479 -12.78 -40.02 0.71
CA THR A 479 -12.80 -40.51 -0.67
C THR A 479 -13.20 -41.99 -0.71
N ARG A 480 -12.74 -42.83 0.23
CA ARG A 480 -13.16 -44.24 0.33
C ARG A 480 -14.65 -44.38 0.65
N ALA A 481 -15.16 -43.58 1.58
CA ALA A 481 -16.59 -43.56 1.90
C ALA A 481 -17.42 -43.17 0.66
N ARG A 482 -16.98 -42.12 -0.05
CA ARG A 482 -17.65 -41.62 -1.26
C ARG A 482 -17.57 -42.63 -2.41
N GLN A 483 -16.44 -43.31 -2.59
CA GLN A 483 -16.29 -44.38 -3.58
C GLN A 483 -17.29 -45.50 -3.35
N ARG A 484 -17.47 -45.96 -2.09
CA ARG A 484 -18.47 -46.99 -1.74
C ARG A 484 -19.88 -46.52 -2.04
N GLN A 485 -20.22 -45.27 -1.69
CA GLN A 485 -21.53 -44.69 -2.00
C GLN A 485 -21.78 -44.64 -3.51
N LEU A 486 -20.80 -44.16 -4.29
CA LEU A 486 -20.90 -44.10 -5.74
C LEU A 486 -20.99 -45.48 -6.36
N HIS A 487 -20.28 -46.49 -5.84
CA HIS A 487 -20.38 -47.87 -6.31
C HIS A 487 -21.82 -48.36 -6.20
N VAL A 488 -22.44 -48.23 -5.02
CA VAL A 488 -23.86 -48.59 -4.81
C VAL A 488 -24.78 -47.80 -5.74
N LEU A 489 -24.58 -46.47 -5.88
CA LEU A 489 -25.40 -45.64 -6.78
C LEU A 489 -25.25 -46.04 -8.25
N THR A 490 -24.06 -46.47 -8.69
CA THR A 490 -23.87 -47.00 -10.06
C THR A 490 -24.60 -48.31 -10.27
N GLU A 491 -24.60 -49.22 -9.29
CA GLU A 491 -25.33 -50.49 -9.37
C GLU A 491 -26.85 -50.28 -9.34
N VAL A 492 -27.33 -49.36 -8.51
CA VAL A 492 -28.75 -48.95 -8.49
C VAL A 492 -29.14 -48.28 -9.82
N GLY A 493 -28.28 -47.43 -10.37
CA GLY A 493 -28.49 -46.80 -11.68
C GLY A 493 -28.60 -47.84 -12.81
N LYS A 494 -27.72 -48.85 -12.81
CA LYS A 494 -27.74 -49.96 -13.78
C LYS A 494 -29.00 -50.82 -13.64
N THR A 495 -29.46 -51.09 -12.42
CA THR A 495 -30.69 -51.88 -12.18
C THR A 495 -31.97 -51.11 -12.50
N THR A 496 -31.95 -49.77 -12.50
CA THR A 496 -33.09 -48.96 -12.95
C THR A 496 -33.19 -48.88 -14.48
N GLN A 497 -32.05 -49.06 -15.17
CA GLN A 497 -31.96 -49.26 -16.63
C GLN A 497 -32.22 -50.71 -17.06
N THR A 498 -33.16 -51.42 -16.40
CA THR A 498 -33.75 -52.59 -17.04
C THR A 498 -34.58 -52.10 -18.23
N GLN A 499 -34.03 -52.22 -19.44
CA GLN A 499 -34.84 -52.33 -20.66
C GLN A 499 -35.90 -53.39 -20.40
N ALA A 500 -37.11 -53.19 -20.92
CA ALA A 500 -38.13 -54.23 -20.85
C ALA A 500 -37.57 -55.53 -21.45
N VAL A 501 -37.92 -56.67 -20.86
CA VAL A 501 -37.45 -58.00 -21.30
C VAL A 501 -37.65 -58.21 -22.80
N ALA A 502 -38.69 -57.60 -23.37
CA ALA A 502 -38.98 -57.57 -24.80
C ALA A 502 -37.82 -57.08 -25.69
N ASN A 503 -36.96 -56.19 -25.19
CA ASN A 503 -35.86 -55.59 -25.97
C ASN A 503 -34.56 -56.40 -25.88
N ASN A 504 -34.45 -57.35 -24.95
CA ASN A 504 -33.24 -58.16 -24.77
C ASN A 504 -33.58 -59.56 -24.22
N ILE A 505 -33.88 -60.49 -25.14
CA ILE A 505 -34.33 -61.87 -24.85
C ILE A 505 -33.30 -62.69 -24.04
N ASN A 506 -32.02 -62.30 -24.06
CA ASN A 506 -30.94 -63.04 -23.41
C ASN A 506 -30.69 -62.64 -21.95
N VAL A 507 -31.48 -61.73 -21.36
CA VAL A 507 -31.30 -61.27 -19.98
C VAL A 507 -32.50 -61.69 -19.13
N PHE A 508 -32.24 -62.48 -18.09
CA PHE A 508 -33.29 -62.94 -17.17
C PHE A 508 -33.67 -61.81 -16.19
N PRO A 509 -34.95 -61.41 -16.11
CA PRO A 509 -35.37 -60.30 -15.25
C PRO A 509 -35.35 -60.70 -13.76
N THR A 510 -34.76 -59.86 -12.91
CA THR A 510 -34.79 -60.03 -11.45
C THR A 510 -36.05 -59.43 -10.79
N SER A 511 -36.88 -58.68 -11.54
CA SER A 511 -38.11 -58.05 -11.04
C SER A 511 -39.22 -58.09 -12.09
N HIS A 512 -40.45 -58.37 -11.66
CA HIS A 512 -41.62 -58.60 -12.55
C HIS A 512 -42.31 -57.29 -12.98
N LYS A 513 -41.79 -56.13 -12.59
CA LYS A 513 -42.47 -54.83 -12.75
C LYS A 513 -42.32 -54.18 -14.15
N LYS A 514 -41.41 -54.68 -15.00
CA LYS A 514 -41.20 -54.18 -16.38
C LYS A 514 -40.92 -55.33 -17.36
N LEU A 515 -41.95 -56.11 -17.70
CA LEU A 515 -41.86 -57.16 -18.72
C LEU A 515 -41.92 -56.60 -20.15
N VAL A 516 -42.73 -55.57 -20.38
CA VAL A 516 -42.98 -54.93 -21.69
C VAL A 516 -42.95 -53.42 -21.53
N SER A 517 -42.23 -52.71 -22.41
CA SER A 517 -42.27 -51.25 -22.50
C SER A 517 -43.41 -50.84 -23.42
N PHE A 518 -44.41 -50.13 -22.88
CA PHE A 518 -45.51 -49.55 -23.67
C PHE A 518 -45.21 -48.13 -24.18
N GLU A 519 -43.99 -47.63 -23.96
CA GLU A 519 -43.51 -46.38 -24.54
C GLU A 519 -43.20 -46.63 -26.03
N LEU A 520 -44.10 -46.14 -26.90
CA LEU A 520 -43.94 -46.17 -28.36
C LEU A 520 -42.80 -45.25 -28.77
N GLU A 521 -41.61 -45.81 -28.99
CA GLU A 521 -40.54 -45.09 -29.69
C GLU A 521 -40.94 -44.91 -31.15
N GLN A 522 -40.90 -43.67 -31.64
CA GLN A 522 -41.19 -43.36 -33.03
C GLN A 522 -40.03 -43.85 -33.90
N VAL A 523 -40.15 -45.08 -34.40
CA VAL A 523 -39.23 -45.62 -35.40
C VAL A 523 -39.36 -44.77 -36.66
N ALA A 524 -38.25 -44.19 -37.13
CA ALA A 524 -38.25 -43.38 -38.35
C ALA A 524 -38.74 -44.24 -39.53
N SER A 525 -39.96 -43.97 -39.98
CA SER A 525 -40.59 -44.64 -41.12
C SER A 525 -39.90 -44.21 -42.41
N LYS A 526 -38.92 -45.01 -42.88
CA LYS A 526 -38.07 -44.78 -44.06
C LYS A 526 -37.30 -43.43 -44.04
N PRO A 527 -36.03 -43.39 -44.46
CA PRO A 527 -35.34 -42.12 -44.62
C PRO A 527 -36.10 -41.25 -45.64
N VAL A 528 -36.29 -39.97 -45.32
CA VAL A 528 -36.86 -39.00 -46.26
C VAL A 528 -35.89 -38.89 -47.44
N LEU A 529 -36.23 -39.57 -48.53
CA LEU A 529 -35.45 -39.61 -49.75
C LEU A 529 -35.95 -38.46 -50.63
N PHE A 530 -35.20 -37.36 -50.64
CA PHE A 530 -35.46 -36.27 -51.58
C PHE A 530 -35.00 -36.72 -52.97
N ASP A 531 -35.89 -36.68 -53.95
CA ASP A 531 -35.51 -36.87 -55.35
C ASP A 531 -34.77 -35.61 -55.84
N LEU A 532 -33.50 -35.53 -55.50
CA LEU A 532 -32.61 -34.43 -55.88
C LEU A 532 -32.44 -34.35 -57.40
N ALA A 533 -32.71 -35.42 -58.15
CA ALA A 533 -32.58 -35.45 -59.60
C ALA A 533 -33.65 -34.58 -60.30
N TYR A 534 -34.82 -34.41 -59.68
CA TYR A 534 -35.87 -33.53 -60.22
C TYR A 534 -35.42 -32.06 -60.29
N ASN A 535 -34.58 -31.61 -59.34
CA ASN A 535 -34.02 -30.25 -59.35
C ASN A 535 -33.03 -30.00 -60.49
N PHE A 536 -32.49 -31.07 -61.11
CA PHE A 536 -31.57 -30.97 -62.24
C PHE A 536 -32.28 -31.07 -63.61
N ILE A 537 -33.60 -31.21 -63.63
CA ILE A 537 -34.38 -31.13 -64.87
C ILE A 537 -34.59 -29.65 -65.20
N THR A 538 -33.61 -29.05 -65.86
CA THR A 538 -33.76 -27.73 -66.49
C THR A 538 -34.15 -27.91 -67.95
N ASN A 539 -35.28 -27.33 -68.36
CA ASN A 539 -35.67 -27.26 -69.77
C ASN A 539 -34.55 -26.58 -70.57
N PRO A 540 -33.98 -27.21 -71.62
CA PRO A 540 -33.03 -26.54 -72.47
C PRO A 540 -33.85 -25.62 -73.37
N VAL A 541 -33.81 -24.31 -73.12
CA VAL A 541 -33.75 -23.26 -74.16
C VAL A 541 -33.66 -21.89 -73.49
N ALA A 542 -32.54 -21.25 -73.82
CA ALA A 542 -32.24 -19.82 -73.81
C ALA A 542 -32.42 -19.06 -72.49
N GLN A 543 -31.30 -18.78 -71.82
CA GLN A 543 -30.80 -17.41 -71.79
C GLN A 543 -29.36 -17.29 -71.30
N LYS A 544 -28.72 -16.25 -71.85
CA LYS A 544 -27.31 -15.89 -71.77
C LYS A 544 -26.84 -15.62 -70.34
N GLN A 545 -25.55 -15.86 -70.17
CA GLN A 545 -24.69 -15.57 -69.03
C GLN A 545 -24.96 -14.20 -68.39
N THR A 546 -24.95 -14.14 -67.05
CA THR A 546 -24.04 -13.26 -66.27
C THR A 546 -24.10 -13.58 -64.77
N THR A 547 -23.04 -14.27 -64.32
CA THR A 547 -22.25 -14.11 -63.09
C THR A 547 -22.86 -13.60 -61.76
N ARG A 548 -22.66 -14.47 -60.75
CA ARG A 548 -22.17 -14.27 -59.36
C ARG A 548 -23.10 -13.47 -58.41
N GLU A 549 -23.35 -13.90 -57.17
CA GLU A 549 -22.40 -14.27 -56.13
C GLU A 549 -23.11 -14.98 -54.96
N SER A 550 -22.41 -15.87 -54.23
CA SER A 550 -22.82 -16.34 -52.90
C SER A 550 -21.64 -16.21 -51.94
N THR A 551 -21.89 -15.59 -50.79
CA THR A 551 -21.03 -15.49 -49.63
C THR A 551 -21.13 -16.75 -48.74
N PRO A 552 -20.05 -17.13 -48.03
CA PRO A 552 -20.07 -18.19 -47.02
C PRO A 552 -20.20 -17.67 -45.56
N VAL A 553 -20.29 -18.65 -44.67
CA VAL A 553 -20.76 -18.77 -43.26
C VAL A 553 -19.75 -18.20 -42.20
N PRO A 554 -20.15 -17.93 -40.93
CA PRO A 554 -19.50 -16.96 -40.04
C PRO A 554 -18.53 -17.56 -39.00
N GLY A 555 -17.63 -16.70 -38.48
CA GLY A 555 -16.74 -17.00 -37.36
C GLY A 555 -16.35 -15.78 -36.51
N VAL A 556 -16.57 -15.90 -35.19
CA VAL A 556 -15.72 -15.58 -34.02
C VAL A 556 -15.14 -14.13 -33.82
N SER A 557 -15.70 -13.48 -32.79
CA SER A 557 -15.13 -12.62 -31.71
C SER A 557 -14.17 -11.43 -31.93
N ALA A 558 -14.52 -10.36 -31.19
CA ALA A 558 -13.68 -9.43 -30.39
C ALA A 558 -13.20 -8.11 -31.05
N PRO A 559 -12.83 -7.07 -30.26
CA PRO A 559 -13.49 -5.76 -30.27
C PRO A 559 -12.55 -4.58 -30.58
N SER A 560 -13.10 -3.40 -30.91
CA SER A 560 -12.38 -2.13 -30.73
C SER A 560 -13.28 -0.90 -30.60
N GLU A 561 -12.72 0.01 -29.82
CA GLU A 561 -13.14 1.27 -29.21
C GLU A 561 -13.77 2.40 -30.06
N GLU A 562 -14.56 3.19 -29.33
CA GLU A 562 -14.61 4.66 -29.28
C GLU A 562 -15.42 5.54 -30.28
N LYS A 563 -16.27 6.36 -29.63
CA LYS A 563 -16.56 7.80 -29.84
C LYS A 563 -17.67 8.25 -30.83
N LYS A 564 -18.78 8.64 -30.18
CA LYS A 564 -19.40 9.99 -30.13
C LYS A 564 -20.02 10.62 -31.40
N LYS A 565 -21.24 11.14 -31.16
CA LYS A 565 -22.01 12.21 -31.84
C LYS A 565 -22.75 11.74 -33.11
N GLY A 566 -23.98 12.16 -33.39
CA GLY A 566 -24.88 13.10 -32.71
C GLY A 566 -26.24 13.01 -33.39
N LEU A 567 -27.28 12.96 -32.57
CA LEU A 567 -28.67 13.10 -32.96
C LEU A 567 -28.91 14.60 -33.24
N PHE A 568 -29.68 14.89 -34.29
CA PHE A 568 -30.15 16.21 -34.78
C PHE A 568 -29.28 16.97 -35.77
N GLY A 569 -29.85 17.17 -36.96
CA GLY A 569 -29.41 18.20 -37.89
C GLY A 569 -30.08 18.11 -39.25
N PHE A 570 -31.42 18.20 -39.36
CA PHE A 570 -32.09 18.64 -40.58
C PHE A 570 -33.50 19.18 -40.27
N PHE A 571 -33.70 20.48 -40.57
CA PHE A 571 -34.94 21.29 -40.53
C PHE A 571 -35.47 21.58 -39.11
N ARG A 572 -35.51 22.82 -38.60
CA ARG A 572 -35.93 24.08 -39.21
C ARG A 572 -35.50 25.26 -38.33
#